data_AF-U5D9U8-F1
#
_entry.id   AF-U5D9U8-F1
#
_cell.length_a   1.000
_cell.length_b   1.000
_cell.length_c   1.000
_cell.angle_alpha   90.00
_cell.angle_beta   90.00
_cell.angle_gamma   90.00
#
_symmetry.space_group_name_H-M   'P 1'
#
loop_
_entity.id
_entity.type
_entity.pdbx_description
1 polymer ?
#
loop_
_entity_poly.entity_id
_entity_poly.type
_entity_poly.pdbx_seq_one_letter_code
_entity_poly.pdbx_strand_id
1 'polypeptide(L)'
;MDIAQYRLDGNADAVEFCPNDPFHHILAAATYTLQEGDHPCRLGSISLFSIKIKEGLKLLQHVETSGVFDIKWNPSHCNIHPQLAQADSDGYLTLHGLQCSSSISEFDAAAAELPPPTASLTTTAAATTTRHIPFQTYGFVALQRKQEWYHCHEDLQK
;
A
#
# COMPACT_ATOMS: atom_id res chain seq x y z
N MET A 1 12.24 14.64 21.13
CA MET A 1 11.44 13.64 21.89
C MET A 1 10.43 13.08 20.92
N ASP A 2 10.39 11.76 20.77
CA ASP A 2 9.46 11.10 19.87
C ASP A 2 8.07 11.06 20.51
N ILE A 3 7.03 11.31 19.71
CA ILE A 3 5.64 11.34 20.18
C ILE A 3 4.97 9.96 20.18
N ALA A 4 5.46 9.03 19.34
CA ALA A 4 5.09 7.62 19.30
C ALA A 4 6.14 6.85 18.48
N GLN A 5 6.30 5.55 18.73
CA GLN A 5 7.15 4.66 17.94
C GLN A 5 6.50 3.28 17.82
N TYR A 6 6.72 2.61 16.68
CA TYR A 6 6.33 1.23 16.45
C TYR A 6 7.45 0.53 15.70
N ARG A 7 7.84 -0.67 16.15
CA ARG A 7 8.87 -1.47 15.48
C ARG A 7 8.20 -2.43 14.51
N LEU A 8 8.50 -2.28 13.22
CA LEU A 8 8.05 -3.21 12.18
C LEU A 8 8.92 -4.48 12.17
N ASP A 9 8.39 -5.54 11.57
CA ASP A 9 9.07 -6.84 11.46
C ASP A 9 10.15 -6.87 10.36
N GLY A 10 10.40 -5.73 9.71
CA GLY A 10 11.47 -5.52 8.74
C GLY A 10 11.90 -4.05 8.70
N ASN A 11 12.85 -3.73 7.81
CA ASN A 11 13.30 -2.35 7.65
C ASN A 11 12.15 -1.50 7.08
N ALA A 12 11.80 -0.41 7.76
CA ALA A 12 10.84 0.55 7.27
C ALA A 12 11.44 1.29 6.07
N ASP A 13 10.83 1.16 4.90
CA ASP A 13 11.35 1.71 3.64
C ASP A 13 10.48 2.87 3.12
N ALA A 14 9.16 2.74 3.26
CA ALA A 14 8.20 3.78 2.86
C ALA A 14 7.11 3.99 3.91
N VAL A 15 6.68 5.24 4.07
CA VAL A 15 5.56 5.63 4.94
C VAL A 15 4.73 6.73 4.28
N GLU A 16 3.41 6.62 4.31
CA GLU A 16 2.50 7.55 3.63
C GLU A 16 1.19 7.71 4.40
N PHE A 17 0.81 8.96 4.66
CA PHE A 17 -0.50 9.30 5.25
C PHE A 17 -1.57 9.30 4.17
N CYS A 18 -2.75 8.79 4.50
CA CYS A 18 -3.89 8.89 3.59
C CYS A 18 -4.31 10.37 3.44
N PRO A 19 -4.39 10.94 2.22
CA PRO A 19 -4.74 12.34 1.99
C PRO A 19 -6.25 12.57 1.94
N ASN A 20 -7.07 11.52 2.00
CA ASN A 20 -8.51 11.61 1.84
C ASN A 20 -9.22 11.74 3.19
N ASP A 21 -10.09 12.73 3.34
CA ASP A 21 -10.99 12.82 4.50
C ASP A 21 -12.02 11.67 4.50
N PRO A 22 -12.41 11.13 5.67
CA PRO A 22 -11.95 11.45 7.04
C PRO A 22 -10.71 10.63 7.48
N PHE A 23 -9.93 10.08 6.54
CA PHE A 23 -8.89 9.09 6.79
C PHE A 23 -7.49 9.65 7.01
N HIS A 24 -7.31 10.96 7.23
CA HIS A 24 -5.98 11.56 7.48
C HIS A 24 -5.24 10.98 8.68
N HIS A 25 -5.97 10.36 9.60
CA HIS A 25 -5.42 9.65 10.75
C HIS A 25 -4.86 8.26 10.40
N ILE A 26 -5.02 7.80 9.16
CA ILE A 26 -4.52 6.51 8.68
C ILE A 26 -3.12 6.70 8.09
N LEU A 27 -2.17 5.91 8.59
CA LEU A 27 -0.79 5.85 8.11
C LEU A 27 -0.52 4.46 7.57
N ALA A 28 0.00 4.37 6.35
CA ALA A 28 0.56 3.14 5.81
C ALA A 28 2.09 3.16 6.00
N ALA A 29 2.66 2.03 6.39
CA ALA A 29 4.09 1.81 6.40
C ALA A 29 4.40 0.51 5.67
N ALA A 30 5.44 0.51 4.85
CA ALA A 30 5.88 -0.65 4.10
C ALA A 30 7.31 -1.05 4.47
N THR A 31 7.57 -2.35 4.40
CA THR A 31 8.89 -2.90 4.66
C THR A 31 9.51 -3.55 3.43
N TYR A 32 10.83 -3.52 3.42
CA TYR A 32 11.67 -4.24 2.48
C TYR A 32 12.83 -4.88 3.24
N THR A 33 13.00 -6.19 3.06
CA THR A 33 14.13 -6.94 3.59
C THR A 33 14.66 -7.88 2.52
N LEU A 34 15.94 -7.78 2.19
CA LEU A 34 16.63 -8.78 1.37
C LEU A 34 17.12 -9.91 2.26
N GLN A 35 16.63 -11.12 2.04
CA GLN A 35 17.19 -12.33 2.63
C GLN A 35 18.27 -12.87 1.70
N GLU A 36 19.52 -12.81 2.15
CA GLU A 36 20.67 -13.34 1.43
C GLU A 36 20.82 -14.86 1.64
N GLY A 37 21.49 -15.54 0.71
CA GLY A 37 21.74 -16.97 0.74
C GLY A 37 21.79 -17.57 -0.67
N ASP A 38 21.77 -18.91 -0.75
CA ASP A 38 21.80 -19.63 -2.04
C ASP A 38 20.54 -19.35 -2.89
N HIS A 39 19.42 -19.02 -2.24
CA HIS A 39 18.16 -18.64 -2.88
C HIS A 39 17.70 -17.29 -2.31
N PRO A 40 18.24 -16.16 -2.81
CA PRO A 40 17.90 -14.86 -2.27
C PRO A 40 16.44 -14.52 -2.54
N CYS A 41 15.75 -13.96 -1.55
CA CYS A 41 14.37 -13.49 -1.69
C CYS A 41 14.19 -12.12 -1.04
N ARG A 42 13.17 -11.39 -1.50
CA ARG A 42 12.84 -10.04 -1.03
C ARG A 42 11.51 -10.10 -0.32
N LEU A 43 11.53 -9.97 1.00
CA LEU A 43 10.35 -10.03 1.84
C LEU A 43 9.91 -8.62 2.20
N GLY A 44 8.61 -8.43 2.33
CA GLY A 44 8.01 -7.15 2.68
C GLY A 44 6.69 -7.32 3.43
N SER A 45 6.16 -6.19 3.86
CA SER A 45 4.85 -6.12 4.47
C SER A 45 4.27 -4.73 4.27
N ILE A 46 2.95 -4.62 4.32
CA ILE A 46 2.25 -3.35 4.51
C ILE A 46 1.53 -3.39 5.86
N SER A 47 1.82 -2.40 6.70
CA SER A 47 1.16 -2.18 7.98
C SER A 47 0.33 -0.90 7.93
N LEU A 48 -0.95 -1.00 8.31
CA LEU A 48 -1.82 0.17 8.50
C LEU A 48 -1.91 0.52 9.98
N PHE A 49 -1.79 1.81 10.26
CA PHE A 49 -1.92 2.38 11.59
C PHE A 49 -3.03 3.42 11.63
N SER A 50 -3.73 3.49 12.76
CA SER A 50 -4.50 4.66 13.17
C SER A 50 -3.66 5.49 14.13
N ILE A 51 -3.55 6.78 13.86
CA ILE A 51 -2.93 7.75 14.77
C ILE A 51 -4.02 8.44 15.56
N LYS A 52 -3.90 8.39 16.89
CA LYS A 52 -4.76 9.16 17.81
C LYS A 52 -3.90 9.93 18.80
N ILE A 53 -4.31 11.16 19.08
CA ILE A 53 -3.58 12.10 19.96
C ILE A 53 -3.22 11.48 21.32
N LYS A 54 -4.10 10.64 21.90
CA LYS A 54 -3.89 10.01 23.21
C LYS A 54 -3.30 8.59 23.17
N GLU A 55 -3.50 7.85 22.09
CA GLU A 55 -3.14 6.42 21.98
C GLU A 55 -1.87 6.19 21.15
N GLY A 56 -1.36 7.21 20.44
CA GLY A 56 -0.18 7.10 19.59
C GLY A 56 -0.48 6.32 18.30
N LEU A 57 0.45 5.43 17.92
CA LEU A 57 0.35 4.54 16.76
C LEU A 57 -0.37 3.25 17.15
N LYS A 58 -1.59 3.04 16.65
CA LYS A 58 -2.34 1.79 16.81
C LYS A 58 -2.29 0.99 15.52
N LEU A 59 -1.66 -0.19 15.53
CA LEU A 59 -1.69 -1.11 14.39
C LEU A 59 -3.14 -1.59 14.16
N LEU A 60 -3.62 -1.43 12.93
CA LEU A 60 -4.94 -1.87 12.48
C LEU A 60 -4.86 -3.17 11.68
N GLN A 61 -3.85 -3.26 10.81
CA GLN A 61 -3.68 -4.38 9.90
C GLN A 61 -2.21 -4.54 9.56
N HIS A 62 -1.80 -5.79 9.32
CA HIS A 62 -0.51 -6.16 8.79
C HIS A 62 -0.73 -7.19 7.69
N VAL A 63 -0.10 -7.00 6.54
CA VAL A 63 -0.20 -7.88 5.37
C VAL A 63 1.21 -8.18 4.87
N GLU A 64 1.60 -9.45 4.91
CA GLU A 64 2.85 -9.91 4.32
C GLU A 64 2.76 -9.87 2.78
N THR A 65 3.86 -9.49 2.14
CA THR A 65 3.98 -9.37 0.68
C THR A 65 5.45 -9.54 0.27
N SER A 66 5.75 -9.54 -1.02
CA SER A 66 7.11 -9.38 -1.52
C SER A 66 7.64 -7.99 -1.16
N GLY A 67 8.96 -7.82 -1.12
CA GLY A 67 9.62 -6.57 -0.70
C GLY A 67 9.04 -5.34 -1.40
N VAL A 68 8.61 -4.34 -0.63
CA VAL A 68 7.91 -3.17 -1.18
C VAL A 68 8.91 -2.04 -1.45
N PHE A 69 8.91 -1.52 -2.67
CA PHE A 69 9.79 -0.41 -3.07
C PHE A 69 9.14 0.96 -2.90
N ASP A 70 7.84 1.06 -3.14
CA ASP A 70 7.10 2.31 -2.98
C ASP A 70 5.63 2.03 -2.67
N ILE A 71 5.03 2.95 -1.93
CA ILE A 71 3.58 3.00 -1.70
C ILE A 71 3.08 4.41 -1.96
N LYS A 72 1.86 4.53 -2.47
CA LYS A 72 1.28 5.86 -2.71
C LYS A 72 -0.23 5.86 -2.61
N TRP A 73 -0.77 6.74 -1.77
CA TRP A 73 -2.21 6.97 -1.74
C TRP A 73 -2.66 7.72 -2.99
N ASN A 74 -3.80 7.31 -3.54
CA ASN A 74 -4.50 8.07 -4.56
C ASN A 74 -5.08 9.35 -3.94
N PRO A 75 -4.65 10.56 -4.36
CA PRO A 75 -5.13 11.81 -3.81
C PRO A 75 -6.54 12.19 -4.28
N SER A 76 -7.09 11.47 -5.27
CA SER A 76 -8.40 11.79 -5.82
C SER A 76 -9.52 11.51 -4.82
N HIS A 77 -10.32 12.54 -4.56
CA HIS A 77 -11.53 12.47 -3.75
C HIS A 77 -12.73 11.85 -4.49
N CYS A 78 -12.56 11.42 -5.75
CA CYS A 78 -13.64 10.89 -6.58
C CYS A 78 -13.96 9.41 -6.31
N ASN A 79 -13.13 8.71 -5.55
CA ASN A 79 -13.36 7.31 -5.22
C ASN A 79 -14.16 7.17 -3.93
N ILE A 80 -15.09 6.22 -3.91
CA ILE A 80 -15.93 5.91 -2.73
C ILE A 80 -15.05 5.46 -1.54
N HIS A 81 -13.90 4.83 -1.83
CA HIS A 81 -12.94 4.37 -0.83
C HIS A 81 -11.51 4.82 -1.21
N PRO A 82 -10.69 5.28 -0.25
CA PRO A 82 -9.28 5.56 -0.50
C PRO A 82 -8.55 4.36 -1.07
N GLN A 83 -7.61 4.60 -1.98
CA GLN A 83 -6.81 3.55 -2.60
C GLN A 83 -5.33 3.77 -2.34
N LEU A 84 -4.61 2.69 -2.00
CA LEU A 84 -3.16 2.66 -1.82
C LEU A 84 -2.55 1.83 -2.95
N ALA A 85 -1.68 2.44 -3.74
CA ALA A 85 -0.84 1.73 -4.69
C ALA A 85 0.41 1.19 -3.99
N GLN A 86 0.84 -0.01 -4.41
CA GLN A 86 2.07 -0.69 -3.99
C GLN A 86 2.85 -1.10 -5.23
N ALA A 87 4.15 -0.80 -5.27
CA ALA A 87 5.10 -1.39 -6.20
C ALA A 87 6.02 -2.36 -5.46
N ASP A 88 6.09 -3.62 -5.89
CA ASP A 88 6.84 -4.67 -5.21
C ASP A 88 8.02 -5.25 -6.00
N SER A 89 8.79 -6.09 -5.31
CA SER A 89 9.98 -6.74 -5.82
C SER A 89 9.74 -7.84 -6.85
N ASP A 90 8.51 -8.31 -6.98
CA ASP A 90 8.14 -9.34 -7.95
C ASP A 90 7.71 -8.72 -9.29
N GLY A 91 7.71 -7.39 -9.37
CA GLY A 91 7.40 -6.63 -10.57
C GLY A 91 5.91 -6.31 -10.71
N TYR A 92 5.12 -6.46 -9.64
CA TYR A 92 3.70 -6.13 -9.66
C TYR A 92 3.42 -4.73 -9.12
N LEU A 93 2.41 -4.10 -9.73
CA LEU A 93 1.73 -2.92 -9.21
C LEU A 93 0.37 -3.36 -8.69
N THR A 94 0.15 -3.19 -7.38
CA THR A 94 -1.09 -3.61 -6.72
C THR A 94 -1.84 -2.40 -6.19
N LEU A 95 -3.16 -2.35 -6.41
CA LEU A 95 -4.05 -1.35 -5.81
C LEU A 95 -4.88 -1.99 -4.70
N HIS A 96 -4.78 -1.40 -3.52
CA HIS A 96 -5.51 -1.78 -2.33
C HIS A 96 -6.61 -0.76 -2.05
N GLY A 97 -7.85 -1.21 -1.82
CA GLY A 97 -8.95 -0.34 -1.38
C GLY A 97 -9.11 -0.39 0.14
N LEU A 98 -9.25 0.78 0.76
CA LEU A 98 -9.52 0.90 2.21
C LEU A 98 -11.01 0.69 2.47
N GLN A 99 -11.37 -0.45 3.08
CA GLN A 99 -12.73 -0.71 3.52
C GLN A 99 -12.92 -0.30 4.98
N CYS A 100 -14.05 0.35 5.27
CA CYS A 100 -14.51 0.56 6.64
C CYS A 100 -15.66 -0.38 6.94
N SER A 101 -15.46 -1.22 7.94
CA SER A 101 -16.60 -1.89 8.58
C SER A 101 -17.23 -0.89 9.55
N SER A 102 -18.23 -0.15 9.08
CA SER A 102 -19.22 0.43 9.99
C SER A 102 -20.11 -0.72 10.43
N SER A 103 -19.98 -1.18 11.68
CA SER A 103 -20.97 -2.06 12.28
C SER A 103 -22.26 -1.27 12.46
N ILE A 104 -23.07 -1.19 11.40
CA ILE A 104 -24.46 -0.73 11.50
C ILE A 104 -25.22 -1.91 12.09
N SER A 105 -25.33 -1.97 13.41
CA SER A 105 -26.44 -2.69 14.02
C SER A 105 -27.67 -1.80 13.85
N GLU A 106 -28.50 -2.11 12.85
CA GLU A 106 -29.91 -1.69 12.88
C GLU A 106 -30.54 -2.32 14.13
N PHE A 107 -30.52 -1.59 15.24
CA PHE A 107 -31.55 -1.47 16.28
C PHE A 107 -30.95 -0.81 17.54
N ASP A 108 -31.77 0.05 18.14
CA ASP A 108 -31.70 0.68 19.45
C ASP A 108 -30.87 1.97 19.65
N ALA A 109 -31.65 3.05 19.79
CA ALA A 109 -31.28 4.30 20.38
C ALA A 109 -31.02 4.14 21.89
N ALA A 110 -29.75 4.16 22.30
CA ALA A 110 -29.31 4.69 23.59
C ALA A 110 -27.79 4.85 23.60
N ALA A 111 -27.33 6.01 24.07
CA ALA A 111 -25.94 6.43 24.24
C ALA A 111 -24.92 5.29 24.47
N ALA A 112 -24.22 4.91 23.41
CA ALA A 112 -22.96 4.18 23.47
C ALA A 112 -22.00 4.83 22.48
N GLU A 113 -20.78 5.15 22.92
CA GLU A 113 -19.70 5.59 22.03
C GLU A 113 -19.55 4.55 20.90
N LEU A 114 -19.81 4.98 19.67
CA LEU A 114 -19.59 4.17 18.48
C LEU A 114 -18.11 3.75 18.46
N PRO A 115 -17.78 2.45 18.29
CA PRO A 115 -16.40 2.06 18.07
C PRO A 115 -15.89 2.76 16.80
N PRO A 116 -14.64 3.26 16.79
CA PRO A 116 -14.10 3.90 15.60
C PRO A 116 -14.15 2.89 14.43
N PRO A 117 -14.47 3.35 13.21
CA PRO A 117 -14.52 2.47 12.05
C PRO A 117 -13.20 1.73 11.91
N THR A 118 -13.27 0.40 11.80
CA THR A 118 -12.06 -0.42 11.60
C THR A 118 -11.72 -0.39 10.11
N ALA A 119 -10.59 0.21 9.78
CA ALA A 119 -10.11 0.39 8.41
C ALA A 119 -9.15 -0.75 8.04
N SER A 120 -9.37 -1.38 6.88
CA SER A 120 -8.52 -2.45 6.35
C SER A 120 -8.37 -2.37 4.83
N LEU A 121 -7.16 -2.62 4.33
CA LEU A 121 -6.87 -2.82 2.92
C LEU A 121 -7.46 -4.13 2.42
N THR A 122 -8.07 -4.05 1.24
CA THR A 122 -8.50 -5.20 0.45
C THR A 122 -7.95 -5.08 -0.96
N THR A 123 -7.36 -6.16 -1.47
CA THR A 123 -6.92 -6.22 -2.86
C THR A 123 -8.12 -6.47 -3.75
N THR A 124 -8.39 -5.56 -4.68
CA THR A 124 -9.37 -5.84 -5.74
C THR A 124 -8.66 -6.69 -6.79
N ALA A 125 -9.05 -7.96 -6.94
CA ALA A 125 -8.60 -8.75 -8.09
C ALA A 125 -9.13 -8.08 -9.38
N ALA A 126 -8.22 -7.48 -10.15
CA ALA A 126 -8.59 -6.89 -11.42
C ALA A 126 -8.97 -7.99 -12.40
N ALA A 127 -10.27 -8.10 -12.72
CA ALA A 127 -10.67 -8.77 -13.96
C ALA A 127 -10.09 -7.94 -15.11
N THR A 128 -9.12 -8.50 -15.84
CA THR A 128 -8.52 -7.90 -17.03
C THR A 128 -9.61 -7.73 -18.11
N THR A 129 -10.37 -6.65 -18.04
CA THR A 129 -11.21 -6.21 -19.15
C THR A 129 -10.43 -5.11 -19.87
N THR A 130 -9.74 -5.51 -20.93
CA THR A 130 -9.15 -4.58 -21.91
C THR A 130 -10.29 -3.82 -22.59
N ARG A 131 -10.70 -2.68 -22.02
CA ARG A 131 -11.49 -1.68 -22.75
C ARG A 131 -10.53 -0.71 -23.40
N HIS A 132 -10.58 -0.70 -24.73
CA HIS A 132 -9.91 0.28 -25.58
C HIS A 132 -10.48 1.68 -25.25
N ILE A 133 -9.76 2.46 -24.45
CA ILE A 133 -10.08 3.87 -24.21
C ILE A 133 -9.25 4.68 -25.22
N PRO A 134 -9.85 5.56 -26.03
CA PRO A 134 -9.10 6.37 -26.97
C PRO A 134 -8.21 7.36 -26.20
N PHE A 135 -6.92 7.32 -26.51
CA PHE A 135 -5.87 8.20 -26.00
C PHE A 135 -6.22 9.67 -26.30
N GLN A 136 -6.53 10.47 -25.28
CA GLN A 136 -6.32 11.92 -25.36
C GLN A 136 -4.91 12.21 -24.85
N THR A 137 -4.07 12.67 -25.76
CA THR A 137 -2.70 13.10 -25.54
C THR A 137 -2.64 14.26 -24.54
N TYR A 138 -2.25 13.96 -23.30
CA TYR A 138 -1.53 14.90 -22.46
C TYR A 138 -0.04 14.54 -22.55
N GLY A 139 0.76 15.49 -23.02
CA GLY A 139 2.17 15.30 -23.35
C GLY A 139 3.00 14.82 -22.16
N PHE A 140 3.40 13.55 -22.19
CA PHE A 140 4.57 13.08 -21.46
C PHE A 140 5.82 13.50 -22.23
N VAL A 141 6.55 14.48 -21.70
CA VAL A 141 7.96 14.65 -22.05
C VAL A 141 8.68 13.43 -21.49
N ALA A 142 8.97 12.47 -22.37
CA ALA A 142 9.68 11.25 -22.05
C ALA A 142 11.08 11.59 -21.51
N LEU A 143 11.30 11.34 -20.21
CA LEU A 143 12.64 11.28 -19.65
C LEU A 143 13.26 9.95 -20.08
N GLN A 144 13.88 9.97 -21.25
CA GLN A 144 14.63 8.87 -21.80
C GLN A 144 15.98 8.81 -21.06
N ARG A 145 16.11 7.95 -20.04
CA ARG A 145 17.42 7.51 -19.53
C ARG A 145 17.52 5.99 -19.57
N LYS A 146 18.17 5.53 -20.65
CA LYS A 146 19.01 4.33 -20.81
C LYS A 146 18.70 3.13 -19.92
N GLN A 147 18.03 2.15 -20.54
CA GLN A 147 18.27 0.73 -20.27
C GLN A 147 19.58 0.33 -20.94
N GLU A 148 20.64 0.10 -20.16
CA GLU A 148 21.80 -0.69 -20.55
C GLU A 148 22.18 -1.55 -19.33
N TRP A 149 22.58 -2.81 -19.56
CA TRP A 149 23.14 -3.82 -18.62
C TRP A 149 22.10 -4.66 -17.83
N TYR A 150 21.95 -5.99 -17.97
CA TYR A 150 22.64 -7.04 -18.72
C TYR A 150 21.60 -8.10 -19.15
N HIS A 151 21.54 -8.40 -20.46
CA HIS A 151 21.33 -9.77 -20.92
C HIS A 151 22.62 -10.53 -20.60
N CYS A 152 22.57 -11.60 -19.82
CA CYS A 152 23.54 -12.68 -19.93
C CYS A 152 22.82 -13.87 -20.53
N HIS A 153 23.13 -14.07 -21.80
CA HIS A 153 22.62 -15.08 -22.71
C HIS A 153 23.04 -16.46 -22.21
N GLU A 154 22.09 -17.38 -22.09
CA GLU A 154 22.35 -18.83 -22.18
C GLU A 154 22.99 -19.15 -23.54
N ASP A 155 23.65 -20.30 -23.62
CA ASP A 155 24.22 -20.93 -24.82
C ASP A 155 25.57 -20.41 -25.34
N LEU A 156 26.62 -21.18 -25.01
CA LEU A 156 27.22 -22.05 -26.04
C LEU A 156 28.02 -23.21 -25.41
N GLN A 157 27.57 -24.41 -25.78
CA GLN A 157 28.25 -25.69 -25.64
C GLN A 157 29.64 -25.68 -26.30
N LYS A 158 30.67 -26.11 -25.56
CA LYS A 158 31.64 -27.19 -25.89
C LYS A 158 32.80 -27.21 -24.90
#